data_AF-A0A0D1BX05-F1
#
_entry.id   AF-A0A0D1BX05-F1
#
_cell.length_a   1.000
_cell.length_b   1.000
_cell.length_c   1.000
_cell.angle_alpha   90.00
_cell.angle_beta   90.00
_cell.angle_gamma   90.00
#
_symmetry.space_group_name_H-M   'P 1'
#
loop_
_entity.id
_entity.type
_entity.pdbx_description
1 polymer ?
#
loop_
_entity_poly.entity_id
_entity_poly.type
_entity_poly.pdbx_seq_one_letter_code
_entity_poly.pdbx_strand_id
1 'polypeptide(L)'
;MTKGIRLLIVLVLVSIIVASSCTSVIMDDRKESEKVFKEYINLLYTVKPKSKTNRNMTLQQVYTENIFEDVMTENAYNSLWRDQIPLVLSLIVNRNNYHVRVNNIDIENYHKNKDGTTTYTYNVRLNIFCSLDKRHREEKLKGKATLKKIKFKWKIVKDKQFNLEKILLEE
;
A
#
# COMPACT_ATOMS: atom_id res chain seq x y z
N MET A 1 13.30 21.84 53.70
CA MET A 1 12.94 22.17 52.30
C MET A 1 13.68 21.32 51.25
N THR A 2 14.91 20.87 51.47
CA THR A 2 15.73 20.13 50.47
C THR A 2 15.23 18.74 50.09
N LYS A 3 14.49 18.03 50.96
CA LYS A 3 13.93 16.70 50.66
C LYS A 3 12.81 16.71 49.62
N GLY A 4 11.98 17.77 49.59
CA GLY A 4 10.88 17.90 48.63
C GLY A 4 11.35 18.19 47.21
N ILE A 5 12.40 19.01 47.07
CA ILE A 5 12.98 19.38 45.77
C ILE A 5 13.62 18.16 45.09
N ARG A 6 14.31 17.30 45.85
CA ARG A 6 14.88 16.04 45.33
C ARG A 6 13.80 15.08 44.80
N LEU A 7 12.67 14.96 45.49
CA LEU A 7 11.58 14.08 45.07
C LEU A 7 10.94 14.58 43.76
N LEU A 8 10.79 15.90 43.62
CA LEU A 8 10.19 16.54 42.46
C LEU A 8 11.09 16.38 41.21
N ILE A 9 12.41 16.50 41.38
CA ILE A 9 13.38 16.25 40.30
C ILE A 9 13.32 14.79 39.82
N VAL A 10 13.19 13.82 40.73
CA VAL A 10 13.08 12.40 40.37
C VAL A 10 11.79 12.12 39.59
N LEU A 11 10.65 12.69 40.00
CA LEU A 11 9.37 12.54 39.30
C LEU A 11 9.41 13.14 37.88
N VAL A 12 10.06 14.30 37.71
CA VAL A 12 10.25 14.94 36.40
C VAL A 12 11.17 14.10 35.51
N LEU A 13 12.26 13.54 36.05
CA LEU A 13 13.15 12.66 35.29
C LEU A 13 12.45 11.37 34.84
N VAL A 14 11.68 10.73 35.73
CA VAL A 14 10.93 9.51 35.39
C VAL A 14 9.86 9.82 34.32
N SER A 15 9.16 10.93 34.42
CA SER A 15 8.17 11.32 33.40
C SER A 15 8.80 11.64 32.04
N ILE A 16 9.98 12.26 31.99
CA ILE A 16 10.75 12.48 30.75
C ILE A 16 11.21 11.15 30.14
N ILE A 17 11.68 10.20 30.96
CA ILE A 17 12.12 8.87 30.49
C ILE A 17 10.93 8.08 29.95
N VAL A 18 9.78 8.10 30.63
CA VAL A 18 8.55 7.43 30.17
C VAL A 18 8.02 8.07 28.89
N ALA A 19 8.04 9.40 28.77
CA ALA A 19 7.59 10.09 27.56
C ALA A 19 8.52 9.85 26.35
N SER A 20 9.84 9.79 26.56
CA SER A 20 10.84 9.54 25.51
C SER A 20 10.88 8.08 25.04
N SER A 21 10.65 7.12 25.94
CA SER A 21 10.53 5.70 25.58
C SER A 21 9.19 5.38 24.90
N CYS A 22 8.10 6.07 25.25
CA CYS A 22 6.81 5.90 24.57
C CYS A 22 6.83 6.49 23.14
N THR A 23 7.57 7.57 22.91
CA THR A 23 7.67 8.20 21.58
C THR A 23 8.57 7.45 20.60
N SER A 24 9.66 6.83 21.07
CA SER A 24 10.57 6.03 20.22
C SER A 24 9.92 4.75 19.68
N VAL A 25 9.13 4.04 20.49
CA VAL A 25 8.43 2.80 20.07
C VAL A 25 7.31 3.08 19.04
N ILE A 26 6.67 4.24 19.10
CA ILE A 26 5.58 4.62 18.17
C ILE A 26 6.12 5.09 16.82
N MET A 27 7.29 5.74 16.79
CA MET A 27 7.87 6.27 15.56
C MET A 27 8.39 5.19 14.61
N ASP A 28 8.89 4.07 15.15
CA ASP A 28 9.42 2.96 14.36
C ASP A 28 8.30 2.18 13.66
N ASP A 29 7.21 1.93 14.40
CA ASP A 29 6.08 1.11 13.94
C ASP A 29 5.28 1.75 12.80
N ARG A 30 5.15 3.09 12.80
CA ARG A 30 4.49 3.84 11.70
C ARG A 30 5.34 3.85 10.43
N LYS A 31 6.65 4.04 10.54
CA LYS A 31 7.54 4.07 9.37
C LYS A 31 7.59 2.71 8.68
N GLU A 32 7.66 1.63 9.46
CA GLU A 32 7.61 0.27 8.94
C GLU A 32 6.29 -0.03 8.21
N SER A 33 5.15 0.29 8.84
CA SER A 33 3.84 0.10 8.22
C SER A 33 3.64 0.95 6.97
N GLU A 34 4.14 2.19 6.97
CA GLU A 34 4.10 3.06 5.80
C GLU A 34 4.93 2.52 4.64
N LYS A 35 6.09 1.93 4.92
CA LYS A 35 6.93 1.28 3.90
C LYS A 35 6.19 0.12 3.23
N VAL A 36 5.63 -0.80 4.03
CA VAL A 36 4.85 -1.94 3.50
C VAL A 36 3.62 -1.46 2.72
N PHE A 37 2.94 -0.43 3.22
CA PHE A 37 1.82 0.20 2.52
C PHE A 37 2.25 0.74 1.14
N LYS A 38 3.31 1.55 1.07
CA LYS A 38 3.81 2.13 -0.19
C LYS A 38 4.29 1.05 -1.16
N GLU A 39 4.94 0.02 -0.66
CA GLU A 39 5.36 -1.13 -1.47
C GLU A 39 4.15 -1.83 -2.10
N TYR A 40 3.13 -2.15 -1.29
CA TYR A 40 1.89 -2.73 -1.78
C TYR A 40 1.21 -1.88 -2.88
N ILE A 41 1.09 -0.57 -2.68
CA ILE A 41 0.49 0.34 -3.68
C ILE A 41 1.31 0.38 -4.98
N ASN A 42 2.64 0.37 -4.88
CA ASN A 42 3.52 0.29 -6.05
C ASN A 42 3.31 -1.00 -6.83
N LEU A 43 3.26 -2.14 -6.13
CA LEU A 43 3.04 -3.47 -6.73
C LEU A 43 1.68 -3.57 -7.43
N LEU A 44 0.66 -3.03 -6.78
CA LEU A 44 -0.71 -3.06 -7.24
C LEU A 44 -0.92 -2.25 -8.53
N TYR A 45 -0.41 -1.02 -8.59
CA TYR A 45 -0.72 -0.11 -9.69
C TYR A 45 0.37 -0.05 -10.77
N THR A 46 1.59 -0.55 -10.51
CA THR A 46 2.63 -0.61 -11.54
C THR A 46 2.46 -1.86 -12.40
N VAL A 47 1.76 -1.70 -13.51
CA VAL A 47 1.45 -2.80 -14.44
C VAL A 47 1.96 -2.46 -15.82
N LYS A 48 2.58 -3.44 -16.50
CA LYS A 48 3.12 -3.30 -17.86
C LYS A 48 2.69 -4.46 -18.74
N PRO A 49 2.71 -4.30 -20.08
CA PRO A 49 2.38 -5.39 -20.98
C PRO A 49 3.41 -6.49 -20.85
N LYS A 50 2.96 -7.74 -20.69
CA LYS A 50 3.81 -8.93 -20.55
C LYS A 50 4.18 -9.58 -21.89
N SER A 51 3.43 -9.29 -22.94
CA SER A 51 3.67 -9.82 -24.28
C SER A 51 3.29 -8.79 -25.33
N LYS A 52 4.06 -8.76 -26.44
CA LYS A 52 3.75 -7.94 -27.61
C LYS A 52 2.61 -8.52 -28.46
N THR A 53 2.27 -9.80 -28.26
CA THR A 53 1.38 -10.56 -29.17
C THR A 53 0.22 -11.27 -28.45
N ASN A 54 0.29 -11.50 -27.14
CA ASN A 54 -0.77 -12.21 -26.42
C ASN A 54 -1.90 -11.29 -25.95
N ARG A 55 -2.97 -11.25 -26.74
CA ARG A 55 -4.29 -10.76 -26.31
C ARG A 55 -4.94 -11.64 -25.23
N ASN A 56 -4.53 -12.92 -25.14
CA ASN A 56 -5.06 -13.88 -24.17
C ASN A 56 -3.99 -14.21 -23.13
N MET A 57 -4.16 -13.74 -21.89
CA MET A 57 -3.39 -14.21 -20.74
C MET A 57 -4.24 -15.13 -19.88
N THR A 58 -3.60 -16.17 -19.35
CA THR A 58 -4.22 -17.09 -18.38
C THR A 58 -3.93 -16.63 -16.96
N LEU A 59 -4.81 -16.99 -16.01
CA LEU A 59 -4.62 -16.71 -14.58
C LEU A 59 -3.27 -17.24 -14.07
N GLN A 60 -2.85 -18.42 -14.54
CA GLN A 60 -1.60 -19.06 -14.14
C GLN A 60 -0.36 -18.21 -14.51
N GLN A 61 -0.35 -17.59 -15.69
CA GLN A 61 0.74 -16.69 -16.11
C GLN A 61 0.81 -15.40 -15.27
N VAL A 62 -0.34 -14.93 -14.78
CA VAL A 62 -0.37 -13.76 -13.89
C VAL A 62 0.09 -14.15 -12.48
N TYR A 63 -0.26 -15.35 -12.03
CA TYR A 63 0.06 -15.87 -10.70
C TYR A 63 1.56 -16.12 -10.49
N THR A 64 2.28 -16.67 -11.48
CA THR A 64 3.70 -17.04 -11.37
C THR A 64 4.66 -15.87 -11.16
N GLU A 65 4.24 -14.64 -11.40
CA GLU A 65 5.07 -13.43 -11.22
C GLU A 65 4.71 -12.66 -9.95
N ASN A 66 3.89 -13.25 -9.07
CA ASN A 66 3.23 -12.51 -8.01
C ASN A 66 4.04 -12.45 -6.70
N ILE A 67 4.25 -11.22 -6.22
CA ILE A 67 4.92 -10.87 -4.96
C ILE A 67 3.97 -10.33 -3.88
N PHE A 68 2.64 -10.39 -4.09
CA PHE A 68 1.64 -9.95 -3.11
C PHE A 68 1.58 -10.83 -1.84
N GLU A 69 2.02 -12.09 -1.90
CA GLU A 69 1.96 -13.02 -0.76
C GLU A 69 2.80 -12.54 0.43
N ASP A 70 3.92 -11.87 0.15
CA ASP A 70 4.83 -11.36 1.16
C ASP A 70 4.26 -10.14 1.90
N VAL A 71 3.51 -9.30 1.19
CA VAL A 71 3.01 -8.01 1.71
C VAL A 71 1.56 -8.07 2.20
N MET A 72 0.80 -9.12 1.87
CA MET A 72 -0.59 -9.32 2.29
C MET A 72 -0.74 -10.44 3.33
N THR A 73 -1.85 -10.43 4.06
CA THR A 73 -2.30 -11.64 4.76
C THR A 73 -2.86 -12.65 3.79
N GLU A 74 -2.84 -13.93 4.15
CA GLU A 74 -3.40 -15.02 3.33
C GLU A 74 -4.85 -14.75 2.93
N ASN A 75 -5.69 -14.31 3.88
CA ASN A 75 -7.08 -13.97 3.59
C ASN A 75 -7.22 -12.83 2.57
N ALA A 76 -6.39 -11.79 2.69
CA ALA A 76 -6.45 -10.65 1.78
C ALA A 76 -5.92 -11.02 0.39
N TYR A 77 -4.86 -11.83 0.33
CA TYR A 77 -4.30 -12.41 -0.89
C TYR A 77 -5.33 -13.27 -1.62
N ASN A 78 -5.97 -14.20 -0.91
CA ASN A 78 -6.99 -15.08 -1.46
C ASN A 78 -8.19 -14.28 -1.99
N SER A 79 -8.60 -13.21 -1.28
CA SER A 79 -9.66 -12.33 -1.78
C SER A 79 -9.26 -11.61 -3.06
N LEU A 80 -8.05 -11.04 -3.13
CA LEU A 80 -7.54 -10.34 -4.32
C LEU A 80 -7.62 -11.23 -5.57
N TRP A 81 -7.25 -12.50 -5.43
CA TRP A 81 -7.28 -13.46 -6.52
C TRP A 81 -8.66 -14.00 -6.85
N ARG A 82 -9.50 -14.21 -5.84
CA ARG A 82 -10.91 -14.58 -6.06
C ARG A 82 -11.62 -13.50 -6.86
N ASP A 83 -11.32 -12.24 -6.60
CA ASP A 83 -11.89 -11.08 -7.31
C ASP A 83 -11.22 -10.85 -8.68
N GLN A 84 -10.19 -11.65 -9.03
CA GLN A 84 -9.46 -11.66 -10.30
C GLN A 84 -8.83 -10.32 -10.72
N ILE A 85 -8.67 -9.37 -9.79
CA ILE A 85 -8.16 -8.01 -10.07
C ILE A 85 -6.82 -8.04 -10.83
N PRO A 86 -5.79 -8.81 -10.40
CA PRO A 86 -4.52 -8.82 -11.12
C PRO A 86 -4.63 -9.35 -12.56
N LEU A 87 -5.54 -10.30 -12.80
CA LEU A 87 -5.79 -10.85 -14.13
C LEU A 87 -6.45 -9.82 -15.04
N VAL A 88 -7.51 -9.17 -14.55
CA VAL A 88 -8.25 -8.15 -15.31
C VAL A 88 -7.32 -7.00 -15.72
N LEU A 89 -6.54 -6.47 -14.77
CA LEU A 89 -5.57 -5.41 -15.07
C LEU A 89 -4.53 -5.84 -16.10
N SER A 90 -4.00 -7.06 -15.95
CA SER A 90 -3.02 -7.60 -16.90
C SER A 90 -3.62 -7.69 -18.31
N LEU A 91 -4.86 -8.19 -18.45
CA LEU A 91 -5.55 -8.30 -19.75
C LEU A 91 -5.76 -6.93 -20.41
N ILE A 92 -6.24 -5.93 -19.66
CA ILE A 92 -6.47 -4.57 -20.17
C ILE A 92 -5.14 -3.96 -20.64
N VAL A 93 -4.10 -4.04 -19.80
CA VAL A 93 -2.78 -3.51 -20.08
C VAL A 93 -2.15 -4.16 -21.31
N ASN A 94 -2.23 -5.48 -21.46
CA ASN A 94 -1.74 -6.16 -22.66
C ASN A 94 -2.52 -5.75 -23.92
N ARG A 95 -3.85 -5.75 -23.85
CA ARG A 95 -4.70 -5.46 -25.01
C ARG A 95 -4.46 -4.06 -25.57
N ASN A 96 -4.29 -3.08 -24.69
CA ASN A 96 -4.12 -1.68 -25.05
C ASN A 96 -2.65 -1.22 -25.04
N ASN A 97 -1.72 -2.12 -24.73
CA ASN A 97 -0.28 -1.84 -24.63
C ASN A 97 0.03 -0.67 -23.67
N TYR A 98 -0.69 -0.63 -22.53
CA TYR A 98 -0.51 0.40 -21.51
C TYR A 98 0.67 0.08 -20.59
N HIS A 99 1.50 1.07 -20.31
CA HIS A 99 2.49 1.04 -19.24
C HIS A 99 2.02 1.97 -18.15
N VAL A 100 1.61 1.39 -17.02
CA VAL A 100 1.18 2.14 -15.83
C VAL A 100 2.32 2.14 -14.83
N ARG A 101 2.67 3.33 -14.33
CA ARG A 101 3.65 3.50 -13.25
C ARG A 101 3.10 4.40 -12.18
N VAL A 102 3.37 4.05 -10.93
CA VAL A 102 3.16 4.95 -9.82
C VAL A 102 4.22 6.06 -9.88
N ASN A 103 3.74 7.30 -9.95
CA ASN A 103 4.58 8.49 -9.90
C ASN A 103 4.78 8.97 -8.46
N ASN A 104 3.68 9.05 -7.70
CA ASN A 104 3.71 9.48 -6.30
C ASN A 104 2.59 8.85 -5.47
N ILE A 105 2.85 8.65 -4.17
CA ILE A 105 1.87 8.16 -3.19
C ILE A 105 1.79 9.17 -2.04
N ASP A 106 0.66 9.88 -1.98
CA ASP A 106 0.37 10.89 -0.95
C ASP A 106 -0.54 10.28 0.12
N ILE A 107 -0.10 10.29 1.38
CA ILE A 107 -0.93 9.87 2.51
C ILE A 107 -1.73 11.08 2.98
N GLU A 108 -3.05 11.04 2.78
CA GLU A 108 -3.96 12.08 3.28
C GLU A 108 -4.20 11.94 4.78
N ASN A 109 -4.42 10.71 5.24
CA ASN A 109 -4.77 10.44 6.62
C ASN A 109 -4.18 9.10 7.09
N TYR A 110 -3.79 9.08 8.35
CA TYR A 110 -3.29 7.92 9.07
C TYR A 110 -4.11 7.74 10.34
N HIS A 111 -4.64 6.54 10.55
CA HIS A 111 -5.39 6.22 11.76
C HIS A 111 -4.97 4.87 12.33
N LYS A 112 -4.56 4.86 13.60
CA LYS A 112 -4.32 3.64 14.37
C LYS A 112 -5.63 3.24 15.07
N ASN A 113 -6.18 2.10 14.70
CA ASN A 113 -7.43 1.58 15.22
C ASN A 113 -7.24 0.91 16.59
N LYS A 114 -8.33 0.78 17.35
CA LYS A 114 -8.32 0.15 18.68
C LYS A 114 -7.96 -1.34 18.65
N ASP A 115 -8.22 -2.02 17.54
CA ASP A 115 -7.91 -3.45 17.33
C ASP A 115 -6.43 -3.71 16.95
N GLY A 116 -5.59 -2.67 17.00
CA GLY A 116 -4.17 -2.75 16.66
C GLY A 116 -3.87 -2.71 15.16
N THR A 117 -4.89 -2.54 14.31
CA THR A 117 -4.67 -2.28 12.89
C THR A 117 -4.37 -0.81 12.62
N THR A 118 -3.75 -0.53 11.49
CA THR A 118 -3.45 0.81 11.01
C THR A 118 -4.07 1.01 9.65
N THR A 119 -4.71 2.15 9.44
CA THR A 119 -5.36 2.47 8.18
C THR A 119 -4.82 3.75 7.55
N TYR A 120 -4.50 3.66 6.27
CA TYR A 120 -4.04 4.79 5.44
C TYR A 120 -5.15 5.15 4.44
N THR A 121 -5.55 6.41 4.42
CA THR A 121 -6.26 7.00 3.28
C THR A 121 -5.24 7.72 2.42
N TYR A 122 -5.23 7.43 1.13
CA TYR A 122 -4.17 7.88 0.24
C TYR A 122 -4.70 8.37 -1.10
N ASN A 123 -3.89 9.20 -1.76
CA ASN A 123 -3.96 9.40 -3.19
C ASN A 123 -2.72 8.80 -3.85
N VAL A 124 -2.90 8.21 -5.02
CA VAL A 124 -1.81 7.76 -5.87
C VAL A 124 -1.90 8.48 -7.21
N ARG A 125 -0.78 9.04 -7.65
CA ARG A 125 -0.64 9.61 -9.00
C ARG A 125 -0.02 8.56 -9.91
N LEU A 126 -0.65 8.32 -11.04
CA LEU A 126 -0.27 7.32 -12.02
C LEU A 126 0.12 8.00 -13.31
N ASN A 127 1.20 7.53 -13.92
CA ASN A 127 1.55 7.86 -15.28
C ASN A 127 1.17 6.67 -16.15
N ILE A 128 0.28 6.90 -17.11
CA ILE A 128 -0.21 5.88 -18.04
C ILE A 128 0.29 6.25 -19.43
N PHE A 129 1.07 5.35 -20.02
CA PHE A 129 1.60 5.48 -21.37
C PHE A 129 1.03 4.40 -22.28
N CYS A 130 0.47 4.77 -23.41
CA CYS A 130 0.02 3.83 -24.43
C CYS A 130 1.07 3.73 -25.54
N SER A 131 1.68 2.56 -25.69
CA SER A 131 2.72 2.37 -26.70
C SER A 131 2.16 2.35 -28.14
N LEU A 132 0.85 2.12 -28.34
CA LEU A 132 0.23 2.03 -29.66
C LEU A 132 0.10 3.39 -30.33
N ASP A 133 -0.36 4.40 -29.59
CA ASP A 133 -0.64 5.75 -30.09
C ASP A 133 0.29 6.81 -29.48
N LYS A 134 1.26 6.39 -28.65
CA LYS A 134 2.21 7.24 -27.92
C LYS A 134 1.54 8.28 -27.01
N ARG A 135 0.29 8.05 -26.59
CA ARG A 135 -0.39 8.95 -25.64
C ARG A 135 0.14 8.76 -24.23
N HIS A 136 0.25 9.89 -23.54
CA HIS A 136 0.54 9.96 -22.12
C HIS A 136 -0.65 10.61 -21.41
N ARG A 137 -1.07 10.03 -20.29
CA ARG A 137 -2.02 10.66 -19.37
C ARG A 137 -1.58 10.46 -17.93
N GLU A 138 -1.90 11.43 -17.09
CA GLU A 138 -1.74 11.35 -15.65
C GLU A 138 -3.09 11.16 -14.99
N GLU A 139 -3.15 10.24 -14.05
CA GLU A 139 -4.39 9.92 -13.35
C GLU A 139 -4.17 9.94 -11.85
N LYS A 140 -5.20 10.37 -11.12
CA LYS A 140 -5.17 10.41 -9.65
C LYS A 140 -6.25 9.51 -9.09
N LEU A 141 -5.81 8.46 -8.40
CA LEU A 141 -6.69 7.56 -7.68
C LEU A 141 -6.65 7.86 -6.20
N LYS A 142 -7.79 7.68 -5.54
CA LYS A 142 -7.91 7.69 -4.08
C LYS A 142 -8.16 6.27 -3.58
N GLY A 143 -7.71 5.94 -2.39
CA GLY A 143 -7.95 4.62 -1.82
C GLY A 143 -7.78 4.56 -0.32
N LYS A 144 -8.04 3.38 0.23
CA LYS A 144 -7.87 3.10 1.66
C LYS A 144 -7.34 1.70 1.88
N ALA A 145 -6.17 1.61 2.52
CA ALA A 145 -5.53 0.34 2.85
C ALA A 145 -5.40 0.19 4.37
N THR A 146 -5.74 -0.98 4.88
CA THR A 146 -5.61 -1.35 6.30
C THR A 146 -4.55 -2.43 6.45
N LEU A 147 -3.67 -2.25 7.43
CA LEU A 147 -2.55 -3.13 7.75
C LEU A 147 -2.65 -3.64 9.18
N LYS A 148 -2.08 -4.82 9.44
CA LYS A 148 -1.94 -5.41 10.77
C LYS A 148 -0.54 -5.96 10.94
N LYS A 149 0.03 -5.83 12.14
CA LYS A 149 1.29 -6.48 12.52
C LYS A 149 1.01 -7.93 12.94
N ILE A 150 1.59 -8.90 12.21
CA ILE A 150 1.46 -10.33 12.46
C ILE A 150 2.86 -10.92 12.55
N LYS A 151 3.21 -11.56 13.67
CA LYS A 151 4.55 -12.13 13.92
C LYS A 151 5.66 -11.13 13.54
N PHE A 152 5.54 -9.91 14.07
CA PHE A 152 6.46 -8.77 13.84
C PHE A 152 6.50 -8.17 12.43
N LYS A 153 5.76 -8.72 11.46
CA LYS A 153 5.68 -8.18 10.09
C LYS A 153 4.37 -7.45 9.86
N TRP A 154 4.43 -6.27 9.26
CA TRP A 154 3.25 -5.57 8.78
C TRP A 154 2.73 -6.24 7.50
N LYS A 155 1.42 -6.47 7.43
CA LYS A 155 0.75 -7.05 6.27
C LYS A 155 -0.56 -6.34 5.98
N ILE A 156 -0.90 -6.22 4.71
CA ILE A 156 -2.19 -5.72 4.23
C ILE A 156 -3.28 -6.72 4.59
N VAL A 157 -4.31 -6.25 5.32
CA VAL A 157 -5.47 -7.08 5.70
C VAL A 157 -6.71 -6.78 4.88
N LYS A 158 -6.82 -5.54 4.40
CA LYS A 158 -7.96 -5.09 3.62
C LYS A 158 -7.53 -3.91 2.79
N ASP A 159 -8.00 -3.90 1.55
CA ASP A 159 -7.87 -2.77 0.67
C ASP A 159 -9.23 -2.44 0.07
N LYS A 160 -9.51 -1.15 -0.04
CA LYS A 160 -10.69 -0.64 -0.73
C LYS A 160 -10.19 0.35 -1.78
N GLN A 161 -10.00 -0.17 -2.98
CA GLN A 161 -9.51 0.58 -4.13
C GLN A 161 -10.66 1.24 -4.88
N PHE A 162 -10.30 2.31 -5.59
CA PHE A 162 -11.02 2.72 -6.79
C PHE A 162 -10.37 2.04 -8.00
N ASN A 163 -11.21 1.51 -8.87
CA ASN A 163 -10.90 0.56 -9.93
C ASN A 163 -9.99 1.17 -11.02
N LEU A 164 -8.68 0.89 -10.98
CA LEU A 164 -7.74 1.23 -12.06
C LEU A 164 -8.25 0.70 -13.41
N GLU A 165 -8.88 -0.47 -13.42
CA GLU A 165 -9.58 -1.03 -14.59
C GLU A 165 -10.56 -0.03 -15.24
N LYS A 166 -11.30 0.75 -14.43
CA LYS A 166 -12.27 1.72 -14.94
C LYS A 166 -11.54 2.86 -15.66
N ILE A 167 -10.49 3.40 -15.04
CA ILE A 167 -9.64 4.42 -15.65
C ILE A 167 -8.99 3.91 -16.94
N LEU A 168 -8.55 2.65 -16.98
CA LEU A 168 -7.92 2.08 -18.16
C LEU A 168 -8.91 1.75 -19.28
N LEU A 169 -10.21 1.66 -18.98
CA LEU A 169 -11.27 1.41 -19.95
C LEU A 169 -12.00 2.69 -20.39
N GLU A 170 -11.86 3.79 -19.65
CA GLU A 170 -12.32 5.12 -20.08
C GLU A 170 -11.34 5.67 -21.14
N GLU A 171 -11.85 5.83 -22.37
CA GLU A 171 -11.14 6.36 -23.54
C GLU A 171 -11.01 7.89 -23.52
#